data_AF-A0A382M131-F1
#
_entry.id   AF-A0A382M131-F1
#
_cell.length_a   1.000
_cell.length_b   1.000
_cell.length_c   1.000
_cell.angle_alpha   90.00
_cell.angle_beta   90.00
_cell.angle_gamma   90.00
#
_symmetry.space_group_name_H-M   'P 1'
#
loop_
_entity.id
_entity.type
_entity.pdbx_description
1 polymer ?
#
loop_
_entity_poly.entity_id
_entity_poly.type
_entity_poly.pdbx_seq_one_letter_code
_entity_poly.pdbx_strand_id
1 'polypeptide(L)'
;MRSLIPISLFIGLITQPVFACKLWAVCVKSGHTFPTISETEKVIIQNELTSFYHQSETMLDGWALLGYNYSNSDSIVPIKRSDFPATEDSTLYWNSVETLLNGESTFIGMGHLRVASSGSNSIPNPHPWMFYANGLSYSLAHNGTVSKDILYNLITENGTDLSWLDQHEPQTFGGGSWRDDGWGNVVDSELILLYIMQHIDQTGNIVSGLQAALVSILNEGVVAAQLNIIFSDGENLYVFGGSSGLSI
;
A
#
# COMPACT_ATOMS: atom_id res chain seq x y z
N MET A 1 29.35 58.01 11.85
CA MET A 1 29.68 56.68 11.29
C MET A 1 28.60 55.70 11.71
N ARG A 2 28.21 54.79 10.81
CA ARG A 2 26.92 54.07 10.71
C ARG A 2 26.39 53.39 11.99
N SER A 3 25.10 53.62 12.28
CA SER A 3 24.29 52.82 13.20
C SER A 3 23.97 51.47 12.56
N LEU A 4 24.26 50.38 13.26
CA LEU A 4 23.92 49.01 12.84
C LEU A 4 22.56 48.65 13.43
N ILE A 5 21.54 48.55 12.57
CA ILE A 5 20.24 47.99 12.93
C ILE A 5 20.39 46.46 12.89
N PRO A 6 20.08 45.73 13.98
CA PRO A 6 20.05 44.28 13.94
C PRO A 6 18.85 43.82 13.11
N ILE A 7 19.11 43.20 11.96
CA ILE A 7 18.10 42.53 11.15
C ILE A 7 17.82 41.19 11.82
N SER A 8 16.68 41.08 12.51
CA SER A 8 16.17 39.81 13.01
C SER A 8 15.71 38.97 11.81
N LEU A 9 16.44 37.90 11.51
CA LEU A 9 16.06 36.91 10.51
C LEU A 9 14.90 36.07 11.05
N PHE A 10 13.69 36.31 10.57
CA PHE A 10 12.52 35.49 10.87
C PHE A 10 12.58 34.23 10.01
N ILE A 11 13.06 33.11 10.56
CA ILE A 11 12.99 31.81 9.90
C ILE A 11 11.55 31.32 10.06
N GLY A 12 10.71 31.60 9.07
CA GLY A 12 9.41 30.96 8.96
C GLY A 12 9.62 29.48 8.66
N LEU A 13 9.33 28.61 9.62
CA LEU A 13 9.15 27.19 9.37
C LEU A 13 7.91 27.05 8.47
N ILE A 14 8.14 26.93 7.16
CA ILE A 14 7.10 26.48 6.24
C ILE A 14 6.90 25.01 6.56
N THR A 15 5.91 24.71 7.43
CA THR A 15 5.41 23.34 7.58
C THR A 15 4.64 23.05 6.30
N GLN A 16 5.32 22.51 5.28
CA GLN A 16 4.58 21.93 4.17
C GLN A 16 3.76 20.75 4.72
N PRO A 17 2.46 20.67 4.42
CA PRO A 17 1.70 19.47 4.71
C PRO A 17 2.40 18.31 4.00
N VAL A 18 2.78 17.29 4.76
CA VAL A 18 3.32 16.05 4.18
C VAL A 18 2.13 15.35 3.51
N PHE A 19 2.04 15.46 2.18
CA PHE A 19 1.06 14.73 1.40
C PHE A 19 1.51 13.27 1.30
N ALA A 20 1.04 12.48 2.27
CA ALA A 20 1.32 11.05 2.38
C ALA A 20 0.03 10.27 2.12
N CYS A 21 0.14 9.13 1.45
CA CYS A 21 -0.97 8.20 1.25
C CYS A 21 -1.66 7.87 2.59
N LYS A 22 -2.93 7.47 2.51
CA LYS A 22 -3.68 6.99 3.68
C LYS A 22 -4.01 5.52 3.49
N LEU A 23 -3.76 4.74 4.52
CA LEU A 23 -4.02 3.31 4.54
C LEU A 23 -5.15 3.04 5.53
N TRP A 24 -6.04 2.12 5.18
CA TRP A 24 -7.08 1.61 6.05
C TRP A 24 -7.14 0.10 5.92
N ALA A 25 -7.33 -0.62 7.01
CA ALA A 25 -7.66 -2.03 6.97
C ALA A 25 -8.37 -2.49 8.22
N VAL A 26 -9.23 -3.50 8.07
CA VAL A 26 -9.94 -4.17 9.15
C VAL A 26 -9.96 -5.66 8.86
N CYS A 27 -9.70 -6.47 9.88
CA CYS A 27 -9.96 -7.91 9.86
C CYS A 27 -10.98 -8.21 10.96
N VAL A 28 -12.07 -8.89 10.60
CA VAL A 28 -13.05 -9.32 11.60
C VAL A 28 -12.55 -10.55 12.34
N LYS A 29 -13.09 -10.80 13.53
CA LYS A 29 -12.70 -11.96 14.34
C LYS A 29 -13.00 -13.27 13.59
N SER A 30 -12.15 -14.27 13.80
CA SER A 30 -12.33 -15.61 13.23
C SER A 30 -13.75 -16.15 13.48
N GLY A 31 -14.33 -16.77 12.46
CA GLY A 31 -15.71 -17.27 12.49
C GLY A 31 -16.77 -16.21 12.16
N HIS A 32 -16.37 -14.96 11.90
CA HIS A 32 -17.26 -13.91 11.44
C HIS A 32 -16.89 -13.40 10.03
N THR A 33 -17.85 -12.74 9.41
CA THR A 33 -17.76 -11.92 8.19
C THR A 33 -18.36 -10.54 8.47
N PHE A 34 -18.09 -9.54 7.62
CA PHE A 34 -18.63 -8.17 7.80
C PHE A 34 -20.15 -8.13 8.03
N PRO A 35 -20.99 -8.92 7.33
CA PRO A 35 -22.43 -8.94 7.61
C PRO A 35 -22.81 -9.46 9.00
N THR A 36 -21.97 -10.30 9.61
CA THR A 36 -22.29 -11.07 10.84
C THR A 36 -21.75 -10.44 12.14
N ILE A 37 -20.90 -9.43 12.05
CA ILE A 37 -20.41 -8.70 13.24
C ILE A 37 -21.54 -7.88 13.88
N SER A 38 -21.32 -7.41 15.12
CA SER A 38 -22.33 -6.62 15.82
C SER A 38 -22.60 -5.27 15.14
N GLU A 39 -23.79 -4.71 15.33
CA GLU A 39 -24.13 -3.37 14.80
C GLU A 39 -23.19 -2.28 15.32
N THR A 40 -22.67 -2.41 16.55
CA THR A 40 -21.65 -1.50 17.08
C THR A 40 -20.34 -1.58 16.28
N GLU A 41 -19.86 -2.79 15.96
CA GLU A 41 -18.66 -2.98 15.14
C GLU A 41 -18.88 -2.46 13.71
N LYS A 42 -20.07 -2.68 13.11
CA LYS A 42 -20.43 -2.10 11.80
C LYS A 42 -20.38 -0.58 11.81
N VAL A 43 -20.93 0.06 12.84
CA VAL A 43 -20.89 1.52 12.98
C VAL A 43 -19.47 2.05 13.09
N ILE A 44 -18.58 1.36 13.80
CA ILE A 44 -17.16 1.74 13.87
C ILE A 44 -16.54 1.73 12.48
N ILE A 45 -16.68 0.62 11.74
CA ILE A 45 -16.13 0.46 10.39
C ILE A 45 -16.71 1.53 9.44
N GLN A 46 -18.02 1.77 9.51
CA GLN A 46 -18.68 2.80 8.69
C GLN A 46 -18.14 4.20 9.00
N ASN A 47 -17.89 4.53 10.26
CA ASN A 47 -17.32 5.81 10.66
C ASN A 47 -15.87 5.96 10.17
N GLU A 48 -15.08 4.90 10.24
CA GLU A 48 -13.70 4.88 9.70
C GLU A 48 -13.70 5.10 8.19
N LEU A 49 -14.55 4.38 7.44
CA LEU A 49 -14.69 4.53 5.99
C LEU A 49 -15.26 5.92 5.61
N THR A 50 -16.06 6.54 6.48
CA THR A 50 -16.50 7.94 6.31
C THR A 50 -15.35 8.92 6.53
N SER A 51 -14.51 8.69 7.54
CA SER A 51 -13.30 9.50 7.73
C SER A 51 -12.35 9.34 6.55
N PHE A 52 -12.17 8.11 6.05
CA PHE A 52 -11.33 7.79 4.90
C PHE A 52 -11.83 8.49 3.63
N TYR A 53 -13.15 8.51 3.40
CA TYR A 53 -13.79 9.28 2.34
C TYR A 53 -13.40 10.76 2.38
N HIS A 54 -13.53 11.41 3.55
CA HIS A 54 -13.19 12.83 3.69
C HIS A 54 -11.68 13.10 3.56
N GLN A 55 -10.84 12.20 4.05
CA GLN A 55 -9.38 12.30 3.86
C GLN A 55 -9.00 12.30 2.38
N SER A 56 -9.82 11.70 1.50
CA SER A 56 -9.55 11.63 0.07
C SER A 56 -9.58 12.98 -0.64
N GLU A 57 -10.19 14.01 -0.05
CA GLU A 57 -10.29 15.36 -0.65
C GLU A 57 -8.91 15.94 -1.02
N THR A 58 -7.86 15.49 -0.33
CA THR A 58 -6.46 15.90 -0.59
C THR A 58 -5.62 14.81 -1.26
N MET A 59 -6.23 13.70 -1.65
CA MET A 59 -5.59 12.50 -2.22
C MET A 59 -5.92 12.42 -3.72
N LEU A 60 -5.26 13.30 -4.48
CA LEU A 60 -5.62 13.61 -5.86
C LEU A 60 -5.35 12.48 -6.86
N ASP A 61 -4.55 11.48 -6.47
CA ASP A 61 -4.13 10.40 -7.36
C ASP A 61 -4.92 9.12 -7.14
N GLY A 62 -6.11 9.23 -6.51
CA GLY A 62 -7.11 8.19 -6.49
C GLY A 62 -7.28 7.43 -5.18
N TRP A 63 -8.19 6.45 -5.19
CA TRP A 63 -8.48 5.56 -4.07
C TRP A 63 -8.73 4.14 -4.52
N ALA A 64 -8.65 3.19 -3.59
CA ALA A 64 -8.97 1.80 -3.85
C ALA A 64 -9.54 1.12 -2.61
N LEU A 65 -10.40 0.11 -2.84
CA LEU A 65 -10.92 -0.80 -1.83
C LEU A 65 -10.77 -2.26 -2.29
N LEU A 66 -10.40 -3.11 -1.36
CA LEU A 66 -10.17 -4.54 -1.52
C LEU A 66 -10.91 -5.28 -0.39
N GLY A 67 -11.48 -6.44 -0.71
CA GLY A 67 -12.09 -7.34 0.27
C GLY A 67 -11.63 -8.77 0.07
N TYR A 68 -11.04 -9.39 1.09
CA TYR A 68 -10.83 -10.84 1.09
C TYR A 68 -12.08 -11.55 1.57
N ASN A 69 -12.38 -12.65 0.90
CA ASN A 69 -13.54 -13.47 1.20
C ASN A 69 -13.20 -14.95 1.18
N TYR A 70 -13.92 -15.75 1.97
CA TYR A 70 -13.68 -17.19 2.09
C TYR A 70 -13.97 -17.99 0.80
N SER A 71 -14.66 -17.39 -0.18
CA SER A 71 -15.10 -18.10 -1.37
C SER A 71 -14.06 -18.13 -2.49
N ASN A 72 -13.15 -17.15 -2.55
CA ASN A 72 -12.22 -16.95 -3.66
C ASN A 72 -10.83 -16.52 -3.16
N SER A 73 -10.17 -17.34 -2.34
CA SER A 73 -8.87 -16.97 -1.73
C SER A 73 -7.71 -16.84 -2.72
N ASP A 74 -7.77 -17.48 -3.89
CA ASP A 74 -6.68 -17.58 -4.87
C ASP A 74 -6.77 -16.58 -6.03
N SER A 75 -7.90 -15.89 -6.18
CA SER A 75 -8.17 -14.98 -7.29
C SER A 75 -8.79 -13.66 -6.85
N ILE A 76 -8.45 -13.17 -5.66
CA ILE A 76 -8.97 -11.90 -5.15
C ILE A 76 -8.52 -10.76 -6.06
N VAL A 77 -9.44 -9.84 -6.35
CA VAL A 77 -9.15 -8.57 -7.01
C VAL A 77 -9.73 -7.42 -6.21
N PRO A 78 -9.18 -6.20 -6.32
CA PRO A 78 -9.80 -5.02 -5.72
C PRO A 78 -11.25 -4.87 -6.14
N ILE A 79 -12.12 -4.55 -5.17
CA ILE A 79 -13.53 -4.21 -5.41
C ILE A 79 -13.58 -3.02 -6.37
N LYS A 80 -12.73 -2.01 -6.10
CA LYS A 80 -12.57 -0.86 -6.98
C LYS A 80 -11.20 -0.22 -6.82
N ARG A 81 -10.68 0.29 -7.94
CA ARG A 81 -9.66 1.33 -8.03
C ARG A 81 -10.23 2.50 -8.81
N SER A 82 -9.99 3.71 -8.34
CA SER A 82 -10.35 4.97 -8.99
C SER A 82 -9.15 5.89 -9.06
N ASP A 83 -9.14 6.74 -10.09
CA ASP A 83 -8.10 7.74 -10.34
C ASP A 83 -8.49 9.12 -9.81
N PHE A 84 -9.71 9.24 -9.28
CA PHE A 84 -10.24 10.46 -8.70
C PHE A 84 -10.26 10.34 -7.18
N PRO A 85 -10.18 11.45 -6.42
CA PRO A 85 -10.56 11.50 -5.03
C PRO A 85 -11.94 10.87 -4.80
N ALA A 86 -12.13 10.17 -3.67
CA ALA A 86 -13.43 9.56 -3.34
C ALA A 86 -14.55 10.62 -3.24
N THR A 87 -14.19 11.85 -2.87
CA THR A 87 -15.11 12.99 -2.85
C THR A 87 -15.59 13.45 -4.23
N GLU A 88 -14.86 13.14 -5.30
CA GLU A 88 -15.23 13.48 -6.69
C GLU A 88 -16.05 12.37 -7.37
N ASP A 89 -15.96 11.12 -6.89
CA ASP A 89 -16.73 9.98 -7.38
C ASP A 89 -17.52 9.28 -6.26
N SER A 90 -18.17 10.06 -5.39
CA SER A 90 -18.79 9.61 -4.14
C SER A 90 -19.73 8.41 -4.28
N THR A 91 -20.55 8.37 -5.34
CA THR A 91 -21.46 7.25 -5.59
C THR A 91 -20.68 5.95 -5.80
N LEU A 92 -19.58 6.00 -6.54
CA LEU A 92 -18.73 4.84 -6.80
C LEU A 92 -18.02 4.37 -5.52
N TYR A 93 -17.54 5.31 -4.71
CA TYR A 93 -16.96 5.01 -3.41
C TYR A 93 -17.97 4.30 -2.50
N TRP A 94 -19.14 4.88 -2.30
CA TRP A 94 -20.13 4.33 -1.38
C TRP A 94 -20.72 3.00 -1.86
N ASN A 95 -20.90 2.80 -3.17
CA ASN A 95 -21.26 1.48 -3.72
C ASN A 95 -20.16 0.43 -3.46
N SER A 96 -18.90 0.83 -3.51
CA SER A 96 -17.77 -0.06 -3.22
C SER A 96 -17.68 -0.41 -1.73
N VAL A 97 -17.96 0.55 -0.85
CA VAL A 97 -18.11 0.33 0.60
C VAL A 97 -19.27 -0.63 0.88
N GLU A 98 -20.42 -0.43 0.24
CA GLU A 98 -21.58 -1.32 0.39
C GLU A 98 -21.24 -2.74 -0.06
N THR A 99 -20.56 -2.88 -1.20
CA THR A 99 -20.08 -4.18 -1.71
C THR A 99 -19.15 -4.87 -0.71
N LEU A 100 -18.23 -4.12 -0.09
CA LEU A 100 -17.31 -4.64 0.92
C LEU A 100 -18.06 -5.16 2.15
N LEU A 101 -18.95 -4.35 2.72
CA LEU A 101 -19.60 -4.63 4.00
C LEU A 101 -20.74 -5.66 3.88
N ASN A 102 -21.36 -5.75 2.71
CA ASN A 102 -22.45 -6.70 2.45
C ASN A 102 -21.98 -8.01 1.79
N GLY A 103 -20.69 -8.16 1.51
CA GLY A 103 -20.14 -9.39 0.96
C GLY A 103 -20.28 -10.56 1.95
N GLU A 104 -21.10 -11.56 1.62
CA GLU A 104 -21.51 -12.63 2.53
C GLU A 104 -20.34 -13.37 3.18
N SER A 105 -19.25 -13.55 2.44
CA SER A 105 -18.04 -14.26 2.87
C SER A 105 -16.84 -13.34 3.14
N THR A 106 -17.02 -12.01 3.09
CA THR A 106 -15.91 -11.05 3.23
C THR A 106 -15.53 -10.85 4.70
N PHE A 107 -14.25 -10.94 5.02
CA PHE A 107 -13.74 -10.87 6.41
C PHE A 107 -12.53 -9.95 6.62
N ILE A 108 -11.77 -9.64 5.56
CA ILE A 108 -10.76 -8.57 5.58
C ILE A 108 -11.18 -7.49 4.60
N GLY A 109 -11.09 -6.23 5.02
CA GLY A 109 -11.19 -5.06 4.18
C GLY A 109 -9.88 -4.29 4.19
N MET A 110 -9.47 -3.79 3.02
CA MET A 110 -8.28 -2.94 2.87
C MET A 110 -8.60 -1.76 1.95
N GLY A 111 -8.00 -0.61 2.24
CA GLY A 111 -8.18 0.63 1.49
C GLY A 111 -6.89 1.43 1.36
N HIS A 112 -6.76 2.14 0.24
CA HIS A 112 -5.62 3.01 -0.04
C HIS A 112 -6.09 4.30 -0.70
N LEU A 113 -5.74 5.45 -0.12
CA LEU A 113 -5.82 6.77 -0.78
C LEU A 113 -4.43 7.18 -1.21
N ARG A 114 -4.30 7.58 -2.48
CA ARG A 114 -3.01 7.85 -3.09
C ARG A 114 -2.73 9.33 -3.23
N VAL A 115 -1.51 9.70 -2.88
CA VAL A 115 -0.83 10.86 -3.46
C VAL A 115 0.47 10.37 -4.08
N ALA A 116 0.61 10.53 -5.38
CA ALA A 116 1.78 10.14 -6.13
C ALA A 116 2.94 11.11 -5.84
N SER A 117 4.12 10.55 -5.57
CA SER A 117 5.37 11.31 -5.66
C SER A 117 5.78 11.47 -7.12
N SER A 118 6.53 12.53 -7.41
CA SER A 118 6.89 12.98 -8.76
C SER A 118 7.35 11.84 -9.67
N GLY A 119 6.71 11.71 -10.82
CA GLY A 119 7.05 10.72 -11.85
C GLY A 119 6.07 9.55 -11.98
N SER A 120 5.17 9.34 -11.01
CA SER A 120 4.14 8.28 -11.07
C SER A 120 2.69 8.80 -11.24
N ASN A 121 2.51 10.11 -11.38
CA ASN A 121 1.20 10.79 -11.37
C ASN A 121 0.35 10.49 -12.61
N SER A 122 0.95 9.93 -13.67
CA SER A 122 0.22 9.48 -14.87
C SER A 122 -0.30 8.05 -14.75
N ILE A 123 0.05 7.34 -13.68
CA ILE A 123 -0.38 5.96 -13.44
C ILE A 123 -1.64 6.02 -12.55
N PRO A 124 -2.78 5.43 -12.94
CA PRO A 124 -3.93 5.14 -12.09
C PRO A 124 -3.56 4.53 -10.73
N ASN A 125 -4.29 4.76 -9.63
CA ASN A 125 -3.93 4.18 -8.32
C ASN A 125 -3.80 2.64 -8.39
N PRO A 126 -2.57 2.07 -8.29
CA PRO A 126 -2.39 0.64 -8.49
C PRO A 126 -2.56 -0.15 -7.20
N HIS A 127 -2.71 0.54 -6.06
CA HIS A 127 -2.81 -0.11 -4.75
C HIS A 127 -4.24 -0.62 -4.47
N PRO A 128 -4.41 -1.56 -3.52
CA PRO A 128 -3.36 -2.47 -3.05
C PRO A 128 -2.78 -3.27 -4.22
N TRP A 129 -1.46 -3.46 -4.26
CA TRP A 129 -0.82 -4.36 -5.22
C TRP A 129 -1.23 -5.79 -4.91
N MET A 130 -1.34 -6.63 -5.94
CA MET A 130 -1.75 -8.03 -5.80
C MET A 130 -0.62 -8.96 -6.25
N PHE A 131 -0.46 -10.08 -5.56
CA PHE A 131 0.41 -11.17 -5.97
C PHE A 131 -0.32 -12.50 -5.75
N TYR A 132 -0.16 -13.46 -6.65
CA TYR A 132 -0.89 -14.72 -6.61
C TYR A 132 0.11 -15.88 -6.63
N ALA A 133 0.10 -16.70 -5.59
CA ALA A 133 0.99 -17.84 -5.49
C ALA A 133 0.37 -18.95 -4.64
N ASN A 134 0.64 -20.20 -4.99
CA ASN A 134 0.26 -21.38 -4.20
C ASN A 134 -1.24 -21.45 -3.82
N GLY A 135 -2.12 -20.95 -4.70
CA GLY A 135 -3.57 -20.92 -4.43
C GLY A 135 -3.99 -19.87 -3.40
N LEU A 136 -3.17 -18.83 -3.19
CA LEU A 136 -3.44 -17.71 -2.31
C LEU A 136 -3.24 -16.38 -3.04
N SER A 137 -4.02 -15.40 -2.64
CA SER A 137 -3.85 -14.00 -3.04
C SER A 137 -3.19 -13.25 -1.90
N TYR A 138 -2.16 -12.48 -2.24
CA TYR A 138 -1.47 -11.58 -1.34
C TYR A 138 -1.73 -10.15 -1.78
N SER A 139 -1.70 -9.21 -0.84
CA SER A 139 -1.83 -7.80 -1.18
C SER A 139 -0.97 -6.89 -0.34
N LEU A 140 -0.53 -5.77 -0.92
CA LEU A 140 0.23 -4.75 -0.22
C LEU A 140 -0.26 -3.34 -0.55
N ALA A 141 -0.54 -2.58 0.50
CA ALA A 141 -0.77 -1.14 0.44
C ALA A 141 0.39 -0.43 1.16
N HIS A 142 0.95 0.61 0.55
CA HIS A 142 2.17 1.26 1.03
C HIS A 142 2.01 2.78 1.07
N ASN A 143 2.46 3.38 2.17
CA ASN A 143 2.58 4.81 2.36
C ASN A 143 4.03 5.18 2.70
N GLY A 144 4.70 5.70 1.69
CA GLY A 144 6.09 6.12 1.74
C GLY A 144 6.70 6.15 0.35
N THR A 145 8.00 6.35 0.28
CA THR A 145 8.76 6.24 -0.95
C THR A 145 10.09 5.56 -0.67
N VAL A 146 10.39 4.50 -1.42
CA VAL A 146 11.65 3.78 -1.35
C VAL A 146 12.34 3.86 -2.70
N SER A 147 13.67 4.02 -2.68
CA SER A 147 14.45 4.07 -3.93
C SER A 147 14.28 2.76 -4.71
N LYS A 148 13.86 2.86 -5.98
CA LYS A 148 13.77 1.71 -6.88
C LYS A 148 15.12 1.04 -7.10
N ASP A 149 16.21 1.79 -7.07
CA ASP A 149 17.56 1.24 -7.22
C ASP A 149 17.96 0.39 -6.01
N ILE A 150 17.58 0.81 -4.79
CA ILE A 150 17.79 0.01 -3.57
C ILE A 150 17.01 -1.30 -3.67
N LEU A 151 15.72 -1.23 -4.01
CA LEU A 151 14.86 -2.41 -4.11
C LEU A 151 15.34 -3.35 -5.22
N TYR A 152 15.70 -2.80 -6.38
CA TYR A 152 16.28 -3.57 -7.48
C TYR A 152 17.55 -4.31 -7.04
N ASN A 153 18.48 -3.62 -6.39
CA ASN A 153 19.71 -4.23 -5.91
C ASN A 153 19.45 -5.32 -4.87
N LEU A 154 18.50 -5.11 -3.95
CA LEU A 154 18.13 -6.10 -2.95
C LEU A 154 17.50 -7.35 -3.59
N ILE A 155 16.59 -7.18 -4.55
CA ILE A 155 15.91 -8.30 -5.22
C ILE A 155 16.90 -9.11 -6.08
N THR A 156 17.84 -8.41 -6.72
CA THR A 156 18.68 -9.00 -7.77
C THR A 156 20.11 -9.32 -7.33
N GLU A 157 20.39 -9.21 -6.02
CA GLU A 157 21.75 -9.33 -5.47
C GLU A 157 22.75 -8.39 -6.17
N ASN A 158 22.38 -7.12 -6.34
CA ASN A 158 23.12 -6.11 -7.13
C ASN A 158 23.28 -6.50 -8.61
N GLY A 159 22.25 -7.11 -9.19
CA GLY A 159 22.18 -7.49 -10.59
C GLY A 159 22.86 -8.82 -10.94
N THR A 160 23.33 -9.60 -9.96
CA THR A 160 23.93 -10.92 -10.22
C THR A 160 22.89 -12.02 -10.46
N ASP A 161 21.67 -11.85 -9.96
CA ASP A 161 20.55 -12.76 -10.22
C ASP A 161 19.28 -11.99 -10.60
N LEU A 162 18.83 -12.16 -11.84
CA LEU A 162 17.59 -11.54 -12.34
C LEU A 162 16.40 -12.50 -12.33
N SER A 163 16.61 -13.76 -11.94
CA SER A 163 15.63 -14.84 -12.11
C SER A 163 14.28 -14.51 -11.46
N TRP A 164 14.29 -13.88 -10.29
CA TRP A 164 13.06 -13.50 -9.59
C TRP A 164 12.23 -12.47 -10.38
N LEU A 165 12.87 -11.41 -10.89
CA LEU A 165 12.19 -10.38 -11.68
C LEU A 165 11.82 -10.86 -13.09
N ASP A 166 12.56 -11.82 -13.66
CA ASP A 166 12.18 -12.45 -14.93
C ASP A 166 10.95 -13.34 -14.80
N GLN A 167 10.74 -13.94 -13.62
CA GLN A 167 9.56 -14.75 -13.34
C GLN A 167 8.37 -13.89 -12.87
N HIS A 168 8.65 -12.74 -12.28
CA HIS A 168 7.66 -11.82 -11.70
C HIS A 168 7.92 -10.39 -12.20
N GLU A 169 7.72 -10.20 -13.52
CA GLU A 169 8.01 -8.93 -14.19
C GLU A 169 7.23 -7.76 -13.55
N PRO A 170 7.90 -6.66 -13.14
CA PRO A 170 7.24 -5.46 -12.66
C PRO A 170 6.33 -4.82 -13.71
N GLN A 171 5.18 -4.30 -13.29
CA GLN A 171 4.22 -3.64 -14.16
C GLN A 171 4.76 -2.28 -14.64
N THR A 172 4.68 -2.07 -15.96
CA THR A 172 5.09 -0.81 -16.61
C THR A 172 3.93 -0.03 -17.19
N PHE A 173 2.70 -0.51 -17.04
CA PHE A 173 1.46 0.15 -17.49
C PHE A 173 1.48 0.48 -19.00
N GLY A 174 2.08 -0.39 -19.80
CA GLY A 174 2.22 -0.21 -21.25
C GLY A 174 3.39 0.68 -21.66
N GLY A 175 4.23 1.10 -20.72
CA GLY A 175 5.43 1.92 -20.98
C GLY A 175 6.62 1.18 -21.60
N GLY A 176 6.46 -0.10 -21.98
CA GLY A 176 7.51 -0.95 -22.55
C GLY A 176 8.10 -1.95 -21.56
N SER A 177 9.27 -2.49 -21.91
CA SER A 177 10.02 -3.47 -21.09
C SER A 177 10.48 -2.85 -19.77
N TRP A 178 10.30 -3.55 -18.65
CA TRP A 178 10.77 -3.09 -17.33
C TRP A 178 12.31 -2.99 -17.26
N ARG A 179 13.02 -3.68 -18.16
CA ARG A 179 14.49 -3.67 -18.27
C ARG A 179 15.05 -2.44 -18.98
N ASP A 180 14.20 -1.73 -19.72
CA ASP A 180 14.59 -0.64 -20.60
C ASP A 180 13.71 0.61 -20.34
N ASP A 181 13.05 1.13 -21.37
CA ASP A 181 12.24 2.35 -21.32
C ASP A 181 11.08 2.29 -20.30
N GLY A 182 10.63 1.08 -19.96
CA GLY A 182 9.53 0.86 -19.02
C GLY A 182 9.89 1.08 -17.56
N TRP A 183 11.19 1.08 -17.18
CA TRP A 183 11.63 1.22 -15.78
C TRP A 183 11.09 2.47 -15.10
N GLY A 184 10.94 3.56 -15.86
CA GLY A 184 10.37 4.82 -15.36
C GLY A 184 8.95 4.66 -14.78
N ASN A 185 8.17 3.73 -15.32
CA ASN A 185 6.78 3.48 -14.92
C ASN A 185 6.62 2.45 -13.79
N VAL A 186 7.69 1.72 -13.45
CA VAL A 186 7.68 0.80 -12.31
C VAL A 186 7.48 1.60 -11.03
N VAL A 187 6.59 1.12 -10.16
CA VAL A 187 6.27 1.75 -8.88
C VAL A 187 7.00 1.02 -7.77
N ASP A 188 7.63 1.77 -6.86
CA ASP A 188 8.41 1.24 -5.74
C ASP A 188 7.60 0.29 -4.84
N SER A 189 6.34 0.60 -4.56
CA SER A 189 5.44 -0.27 -3.79
C SER A 189 5.24 -1.68 -4.39
N GLU A 190 5.32 -1.82 -5.72
CA GLU A 190 5.27 -3.13 -6.38
C GLU A 190 6.57 -3.91 -6.11
N LEU A 191 7.72 -3.24 -6.25
CA LEU A 191 9.01 -3.84 -5.96
C LEU A 191 9.14 -4.26 -4.49
N ILE A 192 8.55 -3.50 -3.55
CA ILE A 192 8.44 -3.90 -2.14
C ILE A 192 7.66 -5.21 -2.01
N LEU A 193 6.49 -5.33 -2.66
CA LEU A 193 5.70 -6.56 -2.66
C LEU A 193 6.51 -7.72 -3.27
N LEU A 194 7.13 -7.53 -4.43
CA LEU A 194 7.94 -8.57 -5.07
C LEU A 194 9.09 -9.04 -4.17
N TYR A 195 9.76 -8.13 -3.47
CA TYR A 195 10.84 -8.48 -2.55
C TYR A 195 10.34 -9.24 -1.32
N ILE A 196 9.19 -8.83 -0.74
CA ILE A 196 8.56 -9.57 0.35
C ILE A 196 8.21 -10.99 -0.10
N MET A 197 7.60 -11.14 -1.28
CA MET A 197 7.21 -12.44 -1.81
C MET A 197 8.43 -13.34 -2.10
N GLN A 198 9.55 -12.77 -2.54
CA GLN A 198 10.82 -13.50 -2.71
C GLN A 198 11.27 -14.13 -1.39
N HIS A 199 11.26 -13.36 -0.30
CA HIS A 199 11.63 -13.86 1.02
C HIS A 199 10.61 -14.87 1.58
N ILE A 200 9.32 -14.68 1.31
CA ILE A 200 8.30 -15.66 1.71
C ILE A 200 8.51 -16.99 0.98
N ASP A 201 8.83 -16.96 -0.32
CA ASP A 201 9.14 -18.16 -1.11
C ASP A 201 10.39 -18.87 -0.56
N GLN A 202 11.47 -18.13 -0.31
CA GLN A 202 12.73 -18.68 0.21
C GLN A 202 12.61 -19.25 1.62
N THR A 203 11.82 -18.62 2.49
CA THR A 203 11.66 -19.04 3.89
C THR A 203 10.55 -20.07 4.10
N GLY A 204 9.60 -20.15 3.16
CA GLY A 204 8.37 -20.92 3.31
C GLY A 204 7.47 -20.43 4.46
N ASN A 205 7.70 -19.22 4.99
CA ASN A 205 6.97 -18.68 6.13
C ASN A 205 6.69 -17.18 5.96
N ILE A 206 5.41 -16.81 6.10
CA ILE A 206 4.95 -15.43 5.87
C ILE A 206 5.59 -14.44 6.83
N VAL A 207 5.57 -14.73 8.14
CA VAL A 207 6.10 -13.82 9.17
C VAL A 207 7.61 -13.68 9.04
N SER A 208 8.33 -14.79 8.92
CA SER A 208 9.79 -14.76 8.77
C SER A 208 10.22 -14.09 7.46
N GLY A 209 9.53 -14.37 6.35
CA GLY A 209 9.80 -13.74 5.07
C GLY A 209 9.55 -12.23 5.10
N LEU A 210 8.41 -11.79 5.64
CA LEU A 210 8.09 -10.37 5.80
C LEU A 210 9.12 -9.66 6.69
N GLN A 211 9.49 -10.25 7.83
CA GLN A 211 10.50 -9.69 8.73
C GLN A 211 11.87 -9.58 8.05
N ALA A 212 12.32 -10.63 7.36
CA ALA A 212 13.61 -10.65 6.68
C ALA A 212 13.68 -9.59 5.56
N ALA A 213 12.63 -9.47 4.75
CA ALA A 213 12.55 -8.46 3.70
C ALA A 213 12.59 -7.04 4.27
N LEU A 214 11.74 -6.74 5.26
CA LEU A 214 11.67 -5.39 5.85
C LEU A 214 12.97 -5.00 6.56
N VAL A 215 13.59 -5.91 7.32
CA VAL A 215 14.88 -5.67 7.96
C VAL A 215 15.97 -5.38 6.92
N SER A 216 15.97 -6.11 5.80
CA SER A 216 16.95 -5.89 4.73
C SER A 216 16.78 -4.51 4.10
N ILE A 217 15.54 -4.06 3.83
CA ILE A 217 15.30 -2.70 3.31
C ILE A 217 15.78 -1.62 4.29
N LEU A 218 15.52 -1.80 5.60
CA LEU A 218 15.98 -0.84 6.62
C LEU A 218 17.51 -0.80 6.74
N ASN A 219 18.19 -1.93 6.58
CA ASN A 219 19.64 -2.02 6.63
C ASN A 219 20.33 -1.29 5.47
N GLU A 220 19.65 -1.09 4.34
CA GLU A 220 20.10 -0.23 3.24
C GLU A 220 19.94 1.28 3.54
N GLY A 221 19.54 1.64 4.77
CA GLY A 221 19.43 3.02 5.23
C GLY A 221 18.08 3.68 4.91
N VAL A 222 17.08 2.91 4.47
CA VAL A 222 15.72 3.41 4.27
C VAL A 222 15.13 3.79 5.63
N VAL A 223 14.63 5.03 5.72
CA VAL A 223 14.00 5.53 6.95
C VAL A 223 12.69 4.76 7.19
N ALA A 224 12.49 4.20 8.38
CA ALA A 224 11.30 3.39 8.71
C ALA A 224 9.97 4.12 8.45
N ALA A 225 9.94 5.45 8.60
CA ALA A 225 8.76 6.27 8.30
C ALA A 225 8.37 6.28 6.80
N GLN A 226 9.24 5.79 5.91
CA GLN A 226 9.00 5.62 4.47
C GLN A 226 8.53 4.20 4.11
N LEU A 227 8.26 3.34 5.09
CA LEU A 227 7.87 1.94 4.88
C LEU A 227 6.56 1.61 5.59
N ASN A 228 5.62 2.55 5.70
CA ASN A 228 4.33 2.20 6.33
C ASN A 228 3.55 1.29 5.37
N ILE A 229 3.31 0.05 5.75
CA ILE A 229 2.62 -0.93 4.90
C ILE A 229 1.48 -1.61 5.65
N ILE A 230 0.47 -2.01 4.87
CA ILE A 230 -0.49 -3.05 5.23
C ILE A 230 -0.31 -4.17 4.21
N PHE A 231 0.06 -5.34 4.70
CA PHE A 231 0.20 -6.57 3.93
C PHE A 231 -0.84 -7.59 4.37
N SER A 232 -1.32 -8.41 3.45
CA SER A 232 -2.20 -9.55 3.75
C SER A 232 -1.77 -10.76 2.93
N ASP A 233 -1.82 -11.93 3.55
CA ASP A 233 -1.71 -13.26 2.94
C ASP A 233 -3.07 -13.85 2.54
N GLY A 234 -4.14 -13.07 2.73
CA GLY A 234 -5.52 -13.45 2.51
C GLY A 234 -6.22 -14.11 3.69
N GLU A 235 -5.52 -14.38 4.79
CA GLU A 235 -6.10 -14.87 6.05
C GLU A 235 -5.87 -13.89 7.21
N ASN A 236 -4.73 -13.22 7.20
CA ASN A 236 -4.21 -12.35 8.24
C ASN A 236 -3.87 -10.96 7.68
N LEU A 237 -3.82 -9.99 8.58
CA LEU A 237 -3.29 -8.66 8.29
C LEU A 237 -1.94 -8.51 9.00
N TYR A 238 -1.00 -7.88 8.32
CA TYR A 238 0.31 -7.54 8.85
C TYR A 238 0.53 -6.05 8.59
N VAL A 239 0.80 -5.29 9.65
CA VAL A 239 0.95 -3.83 9.55
C VAL A 239 2.35 -3.47 10.03
N PHE A 240 3.12 -2.77 9.21
CA PHE A 240 4.44 -2.26 9.61
C PHE A 240 4.47 -0.75 9.46
N GLY A 241 4.98 -0.03 10.46
CA GLY A 241 5.14 1.43 10.43
C GLY A 241 4.79 2.12 11.74
N GLY A 242 4.76 3.46 11.71
CA GLY A 242 4.53 4.28 12.90
C GLY A 242 5.59 4.09 14.01
N SER A 243 5.29 4.57 15.23
CA SER A 243 6.17 4.43 16.39
C SER A 243 6.28 2.99 16.92
N SER A 244 5.45 2.08 16.40
CA SER A 244 5.25 0.73 16.96
C SER A 244 5.89 -0.39 16.12
N GLY A 245 6.36 -0.12 14.90
CA GLY A 245 7.00 -1.13 14.05
C GLY A 245 6.01 -2.14 13.45
N LEU A 246 6.37 -3.44 13.43
CA LEU A 246 5.51 -4.52 12.92
C LEU A 246 4.46 -4.91 13.98
N SER A 247 3.20 -4.92 13.58
CA SER A 247 2.05 -5.48 14.28
C SER A 247 1.42 -6.57 13.43
N ILE A 248 1.04 -7.68 14.07
CA ILE A 248 0.26 -8.79 13.49
C ILE A 248 -1.14 -8.72 14.09
#